data_AF-A0A2D7NVU1-F1
#
_entry.id   AF-A0A2D7NVU1-F1
#
_cell.length_a   1.000
_cell.length_b   1.000
_cell.length_c   1.000
_cell.angle_alpha   90.00
_cell.angle_beta   90.00
_cell.angle_gamma   90.00
#
_symmetry.space_group_name_H-M   'P 1'
#
loop_
_entity.id
_entity.type
_entity.pdbx_description
1 polymer ?
#
loop_
_entity_poly.entity_id
_entity_poly.type
_entity_poly.pdbx_seq_one_letter_code
_entity_poly.pdbx_strand_id
1 'polypeptide(L)'
;MKDMETCITNFYKKDEEVYQNVGVLAKIGGPEVIERLLTLLYEEDLDIQYLAVNTLAQIEDNQSALPGLFAAIHDPKLKAQNGSLVEALEGFDVSDHFVDILKLYLNGGLKASAMAKLLLDYTEFNISSRTLKKAKKHIHHFAHNSLKDDRYETKMIEVTAIVNDLEALIDEGQ
;
A
#
# COMPACT_ATOMS: atom_id res chain seq x y z
N MET A 1 13.12 -3.65 29.50
CA MET A 1 12.48 -3.56 28.16
C MET A 1 13.15 -2.39 27.46
N LYS A 2 13.61 -2.55 26.21
CA LYS A 2 14.15 -1.41 25.45
C LYS A 2 13.02 -0.44 25.15
N ASP A 3 13.32 0.85 25.13
CA ASP A 3 12.37 1.88 24.72
C ASP A 3 12.36 2.06 23.20
N MET A 4 11.35 2.79 22.71
CA MET A 4 11.13 3.08 21.30
C MET A 4 12.37 3.71 20.64
N GLU A 5 12.93 4.76 21.24
CA GLU A 5 14.05 5.53 20.65
C GLU A 5 15.33 4.69 20.54
N THR A 6 15.59 3.83 21.52
CA THR A 6 16.71 2.87 21.46
C THR A 6 16.56 1.93 20.27
N CYS A 7 15.35 1.38 20.07
CA CYS A 7 15.08 0.48 18.97
C CYS A 7 15.14 1.19 17.60
N ILE A 8 14.58 2.40 17.48
CA ILE A 8 14.64 3.21 16.24
C ILE A 8 16.09 3.57 15.90
N THR A 9 16.88 4.03 16.88
CA THR A 9 18.28 4.38 16.66
C THR A 9 19.10 3.20 16.14
N ASN A 10 18.73 1.97 16.52
CA ASN A 10 19.42 0.77 16.04
C ASN A 10 19.19 0.50 14.53
N PHE A 11 18.12 1.01 13.90
CA PHE A 11 17.95 0.88 12.44
C PHE A 11 19.14 1.44 11.66
N TYR A 12 19.75 2.52 12.16
CA TYR A 12 20.94 3.13 11.55
C TYR A 12 22.23 2.35 11.79
N LYS A 13 22.26 1.46 12.80
CA LYS A 13 23.42 0.61 13.09
C LYS A 13 23.52 -0.60 12.17
N LYS A 14 22.38 -1.07 11.64
CA LYS A 14 22.30 -2.20 10.69
C LYS A 14 23.05 -3.45 11.17
N ASP A 15 23.05 -3.68 12.47
CA ASP A 15 23.64 -4.87 13.10
C ASP A 15 22.59 -5.98 13.28
N GLU A 16 23.04 -7.13 13.80
CA GLU A 16 22.17 -8.30 14.00
C GLU A 16 20.96 -8.04 14.93
N GLU A 17 21.00 -6.95 15.71
CA GLU A 17 19.97 -6.58 16.65
C GLU A 17 18.75 -5.94 15.99
N VAL A 18 18.89 -5.47 14.73
CA VAL A 18 17.82 -4.76 14.00
C VAL A 18 16.54 -5.57 13.92
N TYR A 19 16.63 -6.85 13.54
CA TYR A 19 15.45 -7.70 13.43
C TYR A 19 14.78 -7.98 14.78
N GLN A 20 15.56 -8.01 15.87
CA GLN A 20 14.99 -8.11 17.22
C GLN A 20 14.26 -6.82 17.59
N ASN A 21 14.84 -5.66 17.26
CA ASN A 21 14.28 -4.35 17.56
C ASN A 21 13.02 -4.03 16.74
N VAL A 22 12.90 -4.53 15.51
CA VAL A 22 11.63 -4.53 14.74
C VAL A 22 10.53 -5.22 15.55
N GLY A 23 10.78 -6.44 16.05
CA GLY A 23 9.80 -7.17 16.86
C GLY A 23 9.51 -6.53 18.21
N VAL A 24 10.45 -5.78 18.79
CA VAL A 24 10.21 -4.99 20.00
C VAL A 24 9.31 -3.79 19.69
N LEU A 25 9.59 -3.02 18.64
CA LEU A 25 8.76 -1.89 18.23
C LEU A 25 7.35 -2.30 17.87
N ALA A 26 7.19 -3.42 17.15
CA ALA A 26 5.89 -3.98 16.81
C ALA A 26 5.05 -4.31 18.06
N LYS A 27 5.70 -4.79 19.14
CA LYS A 27 5.04 -5.07 20.43
C LYS A 27 4.77 -3.83 21.26
N ILE A 28 5.61 -2.80 21.16
CA ILE A 28 5.34 -1.50 21.81
C ILE A 28 4.10 -0.88 21.16
N GLY A 29 4.09 -0.81 19.83
CA GLY A 29 2.98 -0.32 19.03
C GLY A 29 2.51 1.09 19.44
N GLY A 30 1.27 1.39 19.09
CA GLY A 30 0.59 2.62 19.48
C GLY A 30 0.99 3.87 18.69
N PRO A 31 0.28 4.99 18.91
CA PRO A 31 0.33 6.15 18.01
C PRO A 31 1.71 6.79 17.87
N GLU A 32 2.48 6.84 18.96
CA GLU A 32 3.82 7.46 18.94
C GLU A 32 4.79 6.64 18.09
N VAL A 33 4.82 5.30 18.26
CA VAL A 33 5.66 4.41 17.44
C VAL A 33 5.26 4.52 15.97
N ILE A 34 3.97 4.52 15.68
CA ILE A 34 3.45 4.63 14.31
C ILE A 34 3.86 5.96 13.69
N GLU A 35 3.68 7.07 14.39
CA GLU A 35 4.08 8.40 13.91
C GLU A 35 5.58 8.43 13.61
N ARG A 36 6.41 7.92 14.53
CA ARG A 36 7.86 7.86 14.32
C ARG A 36 8.24 6.99 13.12
N LEU A 37 7.68 5.80 12.98
CA LEU A 37 7.96 4.94 11.83
C LEU A 37 7.50 5.56 10.51
N LEU A 38 6.37 6.29 10.49
CA LEU A 38 5.92 7.02 9.31
C LEU A 38 6.90 8.14 8.90
N THR A 39 7.59 8.78 9.86
CA THR A 39 8.64 9.76 9.51
C THR A 39 9.85 9.11 8.85
N LEU A 40 10.19 7.87 9.23
CA LEU A 40 11.33 7.14 8.66
C LEU A 40 11.12 6.72 7.20
N LEU A 41 9.89 6.78 6.68
CA LEU A 41 9.62 6.57 5.26
C LEU A 41 10.26 7.62 4.34
N TYR A 42 10.69 8.75 4.92
CA TYR A 42 11.32 9.87 4.21
C TYR A 42 12.85 9.92 4.38
N GLU A 43 13.44 8.95 5.07
CA GLU A 43 14.89 8.80 5.16
C GLU A 43 15.50 8.52 3.78
N GLU A 44 16.73 8.95 3.52
CA GLU A 44 17.39 8.66 2.23
C GLU A 44 17.77 7.18 2.10
N ASP A 45 17.98 6.51 3.23
CA ASP A 45 18.42 5.13 3.31
C ASP A 45 17.25 4.14 3.10
N LEU A 46 17.28 3.42 1.99
CA LEU A 46 16.24 2.45 1.62
C LEU A 46 16.08 1.31 2.62
N ASP A 47 17.15 0.92 3.32
CA ASP A 47 17.04 -0.14 4.33
C ASP A 47 16.25 0.37 5.53
N ILE A 48 16.41 1.65 5.91
CA ILE A 48 15.68 2.26 7.01
C ILE A 48 14.19 2.37 6.66
N GLN A 49 13.88 2.82 5.44
CA GLN A 49 12.50 2.83 4.95
C GLN A 49 11.89 1.42 4.98
N TYR A 50 12.63 0.41 4.52
CA TYR A 50 12.20 -0.98 4.54
C TYR A 50 11.90 -1.48 5.97
N LEU A 51 12.81 -1.22 6.91
CA LEU A 51 12.61 -1.56 8.32
C LEU A 51 11.40 -0.85 8.90
N ALA A 52 11.18 0.41 8.52
CA ALA A 52 10.03 1.18 8.97
C ALA A 52 8.70 0.59 8.48
N VAL A 53 8.56 0.34 7.16
CA VAL A 53 7.33 -0.27 6.62
C VAL A 53 7.10 -1.68 7.15
N ASN A 54 8.15 -2.48 7.27
CA ASN A 54 8.06 -3.83 7.80
C ASN A 54 7.63 -3.83 9.27
N THR A 55 8.12 -2.88 10.06
CA THR A 55 7.69 -2.71 11.45
C THR A 55 6.23 -2.26 11.52
N LEU A 56 5.83 -1.28 10.70
CA LEU A 56 4.43 -0.81 10.63
C LEU A 56 3.47 -1.96 10.33
N ALA A 57 3.81 -2.84 9.38
CA ALA A 57 2.99 -4.00 9.03
C ALA A 57 2.84 -5.02 10.18
N GLN A 58 3.83 -5.12 11.07
CA GLN A 58 3.84 -6.08 12.19
C GLN A 58 3.16 -5.57 13.47
N ILE A 59 2.83 -4.28 13.55
CA ILE A 59 2.11 -3.71 14.71
C ILE A 59 0.69 -4.30 14.78
N GLU A 60 0.22 -4.64 15.97
CA GLU A 60 -1.11 -5.23 16.16
C GLU A 60 -2.24 -4.28 15.70
N ASP A 61 -2.12 -2.98 16.04
CA ASP A 61 -3.05 -1.92 15.62
C ASP A 61 -2.59 -1.16 14.35
N ASN A 62 -1.97 -1.88 13.41
CA ASN A 62 -1.37 -1.31 12.20
C ASN A 62 -2.35 -0.52 11.32
N GLN A 63 -3.66 -0.78 11.42
CA GLN A 63 -4.69 -0.09 10.64
C GLN A 63 -4.67 1.43 10.85
N SER A 64 -4.25 1.90 12.01
CA SER A 64 -4.09 3.34 12.30
C SER A 64 -2.96 4.00 11.48
N ALA A 65 -2.01 3.21 10.96
CA ALA A 65 -0.93 3.70 10.11
C ALA A 65 -1.33 3.84 8.62
N LEU A 66 -2.40 3.18 8.17
CA LEU A 66 -2.82 3.18 6.75
C LEU A 66 -2.98 4.59 6.15
N PRO A 67 -3.64 5.57 6.81
CA PRO A 67 -3.76 6.91 6.26
C PRO A 67 -2.40 7.57 6.02
N GLY A 68 -1.45 7.38 6.94
CA GLY A 68 -0.09 7.89 6.82
C GLY A 68 0.69 7.18 5.71
N LEU A 69 0.55 5.86 5.59
CA LEU A 69 1.19 5.08 4.53
C LEU A 69 0.65 5.47 3.15
N PHE A 70 -0.67 5.64 2.98
CA PHE A 70 -1.24 6.14 1.73
C PHE A 70 -0.76 7.56 1.39
N ALA A 71 -0.62 8.43 2.39
CA ALA A 71 -0.05 9.77 2.18
C ALA A 71 1.39 9.67 1.65
N ALA A 72 2.22 8.80 2.23
CA ALA A 72 3.59 8.56 1.78
C ALA A 72 3.64 7.95 0.36
N ILE A 73 2.80 6.96 0.06
CA ILE A 73 2.69 6.33 -1.28
C ILE A 73 2.39 7.38 -2.37
N HIS A 74 1.58 8.37 -2.04
CA HIS A 74 1.17 9.44 -2.95
C HIS A 74 2.08 10.68 -2.91
N ASP A 75 3.07 10.72 -2.01
CA ASP A 75 3.99 11.85 -1.93
C ASP A 75 4.94 11.87 -3.15
N PRO A 76 4.99 12.98 -3.90
CA PRO A 76 5.89 13.12 -5.04
C PRO A 76 7.38 12.88 -4.72
N LYS A 77 7.83 13.16 -3.49
CA LYS A 77 9.21 12.94 -3.05
C LYS A 77 9.56 11.46 -3.00
N LEU A 78 8.59 10.62 -2.67
CA LEU A 78 8.75 9.17 -2.56
C LEU A 78 8.38 8.44 -3.85
N LYS A 79 8.04 9.15 -4.94
CA LYS A 79 7.58 8.57 -6.21
C LYS A 79 8.53 7.51 -6.78
N ALA A 80 9.84 7.67 -6.61
CA ALA A 80 10.83 6.69 -7.07
C ALA A 80 10.82 5.38 -6.26
N GLN A 81 10.38 5.44 -5.00
CA GLN A 81 10.44 4.36 -4.01
C GLN A 81 9.04 3.84 -3.65
N ASN A 82 7.98 4.47 -4.16
CA ASN A 82 6.60 4.16 -3.78
C ASN A 82 6.20 2.71 -4.05
N GLY A 83 6.90 1.98 -4.95
CA GLY A 83 6.69 0.56 -5.15
C GLY A 83 6.89 -0.28 -3.88
N SER A 84 7.90 0.04 -3.06
CA SER A 84 8.13 -0.64 -1.78
C SER A 84 7.11 -0.23 -0.71
N LEU A 85 6.59 1.00 -0.79
CA LEU A 85 5.50 1.45 0.08
C LEU A 85 4.17 0.77 -0.27
N VAL A 86 3.91 0.51 -1.56
CA VAL A 86 2.74 -0.26 -2.01
C VAL A 86 2.87 -1.73 -1.64
N GLU A 87 4.06 -2.32 -1.73
CA GLU A 87 4.34 -3.68 -1.25
C GLU A 87 3.99 -3.84 0.23
N ALA A 88 4.30 -2.83 1.05
CA ALA A 88 3.96 -2.86 2.47
C ALA A 88 2.48 -3.04 2.76
N LEU A 89 1.59 -2.62 1.85
CA LEU A 89 0.14 -2.79 1.99
C LEU A 89 -0.30 -4.26 2.07
N GLU A 90 0.52 -5.22 1.63
CA GLU A 90 0.25 -6.65 1.82
C GLU A 90 0.12 -7.05 3.31
N GLY A 91 0.77 -6.31 4.20
CA GLY A 91 0.67 -6.51 5.65
C GLY A 91 -0.55 -5.87 6.32
N PHE A 92 -1.43 -5.22 5.55
CA PHE A 92 -2.57 -4.48 6.06
C PHE A 92 -3.88 -5.02 5.48
N ASP A 93 -4.96 -4.93 6.25
CA ASP A 93 -6.30 -5.05 5.70
C ASP A 93 -6.62 -3.83 4.81
N VAL A 94 -6.66 -4.07 3.50
CA VAL A 94 -7.01 -3.07 2.49
C VAL A 94 -8.37 -3.31 1.84
N SER A 95 -9.23 -4.12 2.46
CA SER A 95 -10.56 -4.52 1.94
C SER A 95 -11.47 -3.33 1.61
N ASP A 96 -11.36 -2.21 2.33
CA ASP A 96 -12.13 -0.98 2.07
C ASP A 96 -11.46 -0.01 1.08
N HIS A 97 -10.27 -0.35 0.57
CA HIS A 97 -9.41 0.57 -0.21
C HIS A 97 -9.33 0.24 -1.70
N PHE A 98 -10.28 -0.54 -2.24
CA PHE A 98 -10.29 -1.00 -3.65
C PHE A 98 -9.97 0.12 -4.66
N VAL A 99 -10.61 1.28 -4.54
CA VAL A 99 -10.42 2.38 -5.50
C VAL A 99 -9.00 2.95 -5.44
N ASP A 100 -8.40 2.99 -4.26
CA ASP A 100 -7.03 3.49 -4.10
C ASP A 100 -6.01 2.49 -4.63
N ILE A 101 -6.19 1.19 -4.36
CA ILE A 101 -5.39 0.12 -4.97
C ILE A 101 -5.53 0.12 -6.49
N LEU A 102 -6.75 0.25 -7.02
CA LEU A 102 -6.99 0.36 -8.47
C LEU A 102 -6.26 1.57 -9.08
N LYS A 103 -6.26 2.72 -8.41
CA LYS A 103 -5.53 3.90 -8.89
C LYS A 103 -4.02 3.66 -8.92
N LEU A 104 -3.47 2.96 -7.93
CA LEU A 104 -2.06 2.57 -7.89
C LEU A 104 -1.72 1.59 -9.01
N TYR A 105 -2.59 0.61 -9.26
CA TYR A 105 -2.46 -0.30 -10.38
C TYR A 105 -2.45 0.46 -11.71
N LEU A 106 -3.39 1.38 -11.93
CA LEU A 106 -3.51 2.13 -13.19
C LEU A 106 -2.35 3.11 -13.42
N ASN A 107 -1.97 3.89 -12.41
CA ASN A 107 -1.09 5.05 -12.58
C ASN A 107 0.31 4.90 -11.96
N GLY A 108 0.57 3.83 -11.22
CA GLY A 108 1.85 3.59 -10.55
C GLY A 108 3.01 3.29 -11.51
N GLY A 109 4.23 3.44 -10.99
CA GLY A 109 5.44 2.89 -11.62
C GLY A 109 5.37 1.36 -11.73
N LEU A 110 6.36 0.73 -12.38
CA LEU A 110 6.32 -0.71 -12.66
C LEU A 110 6.07 -1.56 -11.40
N LYS A 111 6.88 -1.38 -10.35
CA LYS A 111 6.74 -2.10 -9.08
C LYS A 111 5.41 -1.79 -8.39
N ALA A 112 5.05 -0.50 -8.26
CA ALA A 112 3.79 -0.09 -7.64
C ALA A 112 2.56 -0.66 -8.37
N SER A 113 2.57 -0.69 -9.70
CA SER A 113 1.52 -1.34 -10.49
C SER A 113 1.47 -2.84 -10.20
N ALA A 114 2.61 -3.53 -10.20
CA ALA A 114 2.65 -4.98 -9.96
C ALA A 114 2.13 -5.35 -8.57
N MET A 115 2.57 -4.65 -7.52
CA MET A 115 2.11 -4.90 -6.15
C MET A 115 0.62 -4.58 -5.98
N ALA A 116 0.15 -3.47 -6.57
CA ALA A 116 -1.27 -3.16 -6.56
C ALA A 116 -2.11 -4.21 -7.31
N LYS A 117 -1.57 -4.83 -8.37
CA LYS A 117 -2.26 -5.93 -9.06
C LYS A 117 -2.41 -7.16 -8.17
N LEU A 118 -1.36 -7.54 -7.43
CA LEU A 118 -1.44 -8.64 -6.46
C LEU A 118 -2.53 -8.38 -5.42
N LEU A 119 -2.57 -7.17 -4.87
CA LEU A 119 -3.63 -6.78 -3.94
C LEU A 119 -5.03 -6.86 -4.59
N LEU A 120 -5.18 -6.42 -5.84
CA LEU A 120 -6.46 -6.52 -6.57
C LEU A 120 -6.92 -7.98 -6.78
N ASP A 121 -5.98 -8.91 -6.96
CA ASP A 121 -6.28 -10.31 -7.25
C ASP A 121 -6.57 -11.14 -6.01
N TYR A 122 -5.93 -10.80 -4.88
CA TYR A 122 -5.93 -11.64 -3.68
C TYR A 122 -6.65 -11.04 -2.49
N THR A 123 -7.09 -9.78 -2.55
CA THR A 123 -7.88 -9.16 -1.47
C THR A 123 -9.36 -9.33 -1.74
N GLU A 124 -10.10 -9.84 -0.76
CA GLU A 124 -11.56 -9.79 -0.75
C GLU A 124 -12.02 -8.36 -0.37
N PHE A 125 -12.40 -7.56 -1.37
CA PHE A 125 -12.79 -6.17 -1.13
C PHE A 125 -14.27 -6.03 -0.74
N ASN A 126 -14.54 -5.10 0.17
CA ASN A 126 -15.90 -4.66 0.49
C ASN A 126 -16.42 -3.70 -0.59
N ILE A 127 -17.01 -4.25 -1.64
CA ILE A 127 -17.47 -3.46 -2.80
C ILE A 127 -18.95 -3.10 -2.67
N SER A 128 -19.25 -1.81 -2.79
CA SER A 128 -20.60 -1.28 -2.99
C SER A 128 -20.79 -0.79 -4.42
N SER A 129 -22.04 -0.67 -4.88
CA SER A 129 -22.35 -0.05 -6.19
C SER A 129 -21.75 1.37 -6.31
N ARG A 130 -21.64 2.10 -5.20
CA ARG A 130 -20.99 3.41 -5.15
C ARG A 130 -19.48 3.32 -5.38
N THR A 131 -18.81 2.37 -4.73
CA THR A 131 -17.37 2.09 -4.89
C THR A 131 -17.07 1.72 -6.34
N LEU A 132 -17.87 0.82 -6.92
CA LEU A 132 -17.71 0.37 -8.30
C LEU A 132 -17.92 1.50 -9.32
N LYS A 133 -18.92 2.36 -9.11
CA LYS A 133 -19.12 3.56 -9.94
C LYS A 133 -17.92 4.50 -9.90
N LYS A 134 -17.28 4.67 -8.74
CA LYS A 134 -16.05 5.47 -8.60
C LYS A 134 -14.87 4.82 -9.32
N ALA A 135 -14.70 3.50 -9.21
CA ALA A 135 -13.69 2.74 -9.93
C ALA A 135 -13.81 2.90 -11.45
N LYS A 136 -15.02 2.71 -12.00
CA LYS A 136 -15.32 2.93 -13.43
C LYS A 136 -14.93 4.33 -13.92
N LYS A 137 -15.16 5.37 -13.10
CA LYS A 137 -14.73 6.74 -13.42
C LYS A 137 -13.21 6.86 -13.53
N HIS A 138 -12.45 6.22 -12.64
CA HIS A 138 -10.98 6.23 -12.70
C HIS A 138 -10.44 5.43 -13.89
N ILE A 139 -11.08 4.30 -14.23
CA ILE A 139 -10.73 3.53 -15.44
C ILE A 139 -10.99 4.36 -16.70
N HIS A 140 -12.14 5.03 -16.80
CA HIS A 140 -12.44 5.93 -17.92
C HIS A 140 -11.42 7.08 -18.02
N HIS A 141 -11.05 7.69 -16.88
CA HIS A 141 -10.03 8.73 -16.85
C HIS A 141 -8.66 8.21 -17.34
N PHE A 142 -8.21 7.05 -16.85
CA PHE A 142 -6.99 6.39 -17.33
C PHE A 142 -7.08 6.14 -18.83
N ALA A 143 -8.20 5.55 -19.30
CA ALA A 143 -8.41 5.30 -20.70
C ALA A 143 -8.38 6.57 -21.56
N HIS A 144 -8.84 7.71 -21.08
CA HIS A 144 -8.77 8.93 -21.89
C HIS A 144 -7.36 9.52 -21.96
N ASN A 145 -6.53 9.34 -20.93
CA ASN A 145 -5.26 10.06 -20.76
C ASN A 145 -4.00 9.20 -21.01
N SER A 146 -4.15 7.89 -21.20
CA SER A 146 -3.03 6.98 -21.43
C SER A 146 -2.68 6.81 -22.91
N LEU A 147 -1.38 6.67 -23.18
CA LEU A 147 -0.87 6.21 -24.46
C LEU A 147 -1.43 4.81 -24.77
N LYS A 148 -1.81 4.57 -26.02
CA LYS A 148 -2.41 3.31 -26.48
C LYS A 148 -1.34 2.30 -26.88
N ASP A 149 -0.54 1.91 -25.89
CA ASP A 149 0.49 0.89 -26.01
C ASP A 149 0.03 -0.46 -25.41
N ASP A 150 0.86 -1.49 -25.56
CA ASP A 150 0.58 -2.84 -25.06
C ASP A 150 0.31 -2.86 -23.54
N ARG A 151 0.98 -1.97 -22.78
CA ARG A 151 0.76 -1.86 -21.33
C ARG A 151 -0.63 -1.31 -21.04
N TYR A 152 -1.09 -0.32 -21.79
CA TYR A 152 -2.46 0.16 -21.72
C TYR A 152 -3.46 -0.94 -22.07
N GLU A 153 -3.25 -1.68 -23.16
CA GLU A 153 -4.16 -2.74 -23.58
C GLU A 153 -4.29 -3.84 -22.52
N THR A 154 -3.16 -4.29 -21.99
CA THR A 154 -3.10 -5.27 -20.89
C THR A 154 -3.89 -4.77 -19.68
N LYS A 155 -3.63 -3.52 -19.24
CA LYS A 155 -4.33 -2.92 -18.11
C LYS A 155 -5.83 -2.85 -18.35
N MET A 156 -6.27 -2.48 -19.54
CA MET A 156 -7.70 -2.37 -19.85
C MET A 156 -8.39 -3.73 -19.84
N ILE A 157 -7.75 -4.77 -20.35
CA ILE A 157 -8.27 -6.15 -20.28
C ILE A 157 -8.45 -6.55 -18.81
N GLU A 158 -7.41 -6.38 -18.00
CA GLU A 158 -7.41 -6.79 -16.60
C GLU A 158 -8.45 -6.03 -15.75
N VAL A 159 -8.49 -4.69 -15.84
CA VAL A 159 -9.47 -3.93 -15.04
C VAL A 159 -10.91 -4.11 -15.51
N THR A 160 -11.11 -4.41 -16.80
CA THR A 160 -12.46 -4.70 -17.31
C THR A 160 -12.95 -6.04 -16.77
N ALA A 161 -12.09 -7.06 -16.73
CA ALA A 161 -12.41 -8.34 -16.11
C ALA A 161 -12.78 -8.17 -14.63
N ILE A 162 -11.90 -7.50 -13.86
CA ILE A 162 -12.14 -7.22 -12.42
C ILE A 162 -13.49 -6.53 -12.21
N VAL A 163 -13.79 -5.49 -12.99
CA VAL A 163 -15.04 -4.73 -12.84
C VAL A 163 -16.26 -5.57 -13.18
N ASN A 164 -16.21 -6.40 -14.22
CA ASN A 164 -17.33 -7.26 -14.61
C ASN A 164 -17.61 -8.32 -13.53
N ASP A 165 -16.56 -8.92 -12.96
CA ASP A 165 -16.70 -9.91 -11.88
C ASP A 165 -17.32 -9.26 -10.63
N LEU A 166 -16.86 -8.06 -10.27
CA LEU A 166 -17.45 -7.30 -9.16
C LEU A 166 -18.89 -6.86 -9.40
N GLU A 167 -19.27 -6.55 -10.66
CA GLU A 167 -20.67 -6.28 -11.02
C GLU A 167 -21.54 -7.51 -10.80
N ALA A 168 -21.11 -8.67 -11.29
CA ALA A 168 -21.85 -9.92 -11.12
C ALA A 168 -22.06 -10.26 -9.63
N LEU A 169 -21.03 -10.10 -8.80
CA LEU A 169 -21.13 -10.35 -7.35
C LEU A 169 -22.12 -9.41 -6.65
N ILE A 170 -22.19 -8.14 -7.06
CA ILE A 170 -23.16 -7.20 -6.50
C ILE A 170 -24.59 -7.55 -6.94
N ASP A 171 -24.77 -7.91 -8.21
CA ASP A 171 -26.08 -8.24 -8.76
C ASP A 171 -26.63 -9.57 -8.19
N GLU A 172 -25.78 -10.55 -7.89
CA GLU A 172 -26.14 -11.82 -7.24
C GLU A 172 -26.47 -11.66 -5.73
N GLY A 173 -25.90 -10.64 -5.08
CA GLY A 173 -26.11 -10.37 -3.65
C GLY A 173 -27.33 -9.49 -3.33
N GLN A 174 -28.08 -9.03 -4.35
CA GLN A 174 -29.31 -8.24 -4.23
C GLN A 174 -30.57 -9.10 -4.38
#